data_AF-A0A2S8IJS6-F1
#
_entry.id   AF-A0A2S8IJS6-F1
#
_cell.length_a   1.000
_cell.length_b   1.000
_cell.length_c   1.000
_cell.angle_alpha   90.00
_cell.angle_beta   90.00
_cell.angle_gamma   90.00
#
_symmetry.space_group_name_H-M   'P 1'
#
loop_
_entity.id
_entity.type
_entity.pdbx_description
1 polymer ?
#
loop_
_entity_poly.entity_id
_entity_poly.type
_entity_poly.pdbx_seq_one_letter_code
_entity_poly.pdbx_strand_id
1 'polypeptide(L)' 'NEFLQAFVDGLSYRPDTTYGTVNSDVLEHFVPGFRSMSMVDRIMGSAWSA' A
#
# COMPACT_ATOMS: atom_id res chain seq x y z
N ASN A 1 -6.96 -19.62 1.16
CA ASN A 1 -5.79 -18.77 1.49
C ASN A 1 -6.19 -17.82 2.61
N GLU A 2 -6.52 -18.38 3.78
CA GLU A 2 -7.18 -17.63 4.87
C GLU A 2 -6.25 -16.59 5.52
N PHE A 3 -4.94 -16.88 5.55
CA PHE A 3 -3.93 -15.97 6.04
C PHE A 3 -3.95 -14.63 5.28
N LEU A 4 -3.84 -14.65 3.94
CA LEU A 4 -3.84 -13.40 3.16
C LEU A 4 -5.19 -12.66 3.23
N GLN A 5 -6.30 -13.39 3.28
CA GLN A 5 -7.62 -12.78 3.41
C GLN A 5 -7.76 -11.98 4.71
N ALA A 6 -7.21 -12.48 5.82
CA ALA A 6 -7.22 -11.75 7.08
C ALA A 6 -6.50 -10.39 7.01
N PHE A 7 -5.43 -10.27 6.21
CA PHE A 7 -4.78 -8.97 5.97
C PHE A 7 -5.63 -8.04 5.12
N VAL A 8 -6.29 -8.56 4.07
CA VAL A 8 -7.19 -7.77 3.22
C VAL A 8 -8.33 -7.21 4.06
N ASP A 9 -8.98 -8.04 4.86
CA ASP A 9 -10.10 -7.65 5.71
C ASP A 9 -9.66 -6.64 6.78
N GLY A 10 -8.46 -6.83 7.34
CA GLY A 10 -7.91 -6.00 8.42
C GLY A 10 -7.28 -4.68 7.97
N LEU A 11 -6.94 -4.49 6.70
CA LEU A 11 -6.15 -3.33 6.23
C LEU A 11 -6.76 -2.57 5.05
N SER A 12 -7.70 -3.16 4.32
CA SER A 12 -8.33 -2.53 3.13
C SER A 12 -9.01 -1.19 3.41
N TYR A 13 -9.44 -0.93 4.64
CA TYR A 13 -10.04 0.35 5.05
C TYR A 13 -9.02 1.45 5.38
N ARG A 14 -7.73 1.12 5.47
CA ARG A 14 -6.60 2.05 5.69
C ARG A 14 -5.38 1.65 4.86
N PRO A 15 -5.51 1.52 3.53
CA PRO A 15 -4.48 0.92 2.71
C PRO A 15 -3.19 1.74 2.69
N ASP A 16 -3.25 3.07 2.82
CA ASP A 16 -2.07 3.94 2.84
C ASP A 16 -1.17 3.72 4.06
N THR A 17 -1.69 3.12 5.14
CA THR A 17 -0.88 2.81 6.34
C THR A 17 0.07 1.64 6.16
N THR A 18 -0.06 0.87 5.07
CA THR A 18 0.81 -0.27 4.78
C THR A 18 2.08 0.12 4.03
N TYR A 19 2.28 1.40 3.71
CA TYR A 19 3.43 1.89 2.97
C TYR A 19 4.75 1.41 3.58
N GLY A 20 5.59 0.76 2.75
CA GLY A 20 6.88 0.21 3.17
C GLY A 20 6.82 -1.12 3.92
N THR A 21 5.68 -1.80 3.93
CA THR A 21 5.51 -3.12 4.57
C THR A 21 5.06 -4.18 3.56
N VAL A 22 5.26 -5.46 3.84
CA VAL A 22 4.77 -6.56 2.99
C VAL A 22 3.25 -6.56 2.80
N ASN A 23 2.51 -5.88 3.66
CA ASN A 23 1.06 -5.80 3.57
C ASN A 23 0.61 -4.99 2.35
N SER A 24 1.41 -4.03 1.87
CA SER A 24 1.06 -3.28 0.66
C SER A 24 0.94 -4.20 -0.55
N ASP A 25 1.79 -5.23 -0.63
CA ASP A 25 1.79 -6.17 -1.75
C ASP A 25 0.56 -7.07 -1.71
N VAL A 26 0.13 -7.47 -0.50
CA VAL A 26 -1.13 -8.20 -0.30
C VAL A 26 -2.31 -7.35 -0.77
N LEU A 27 -2.37 -6.08 -0.37
CA LEU A 27 -3.46 -5.20 -0.77
C LEU A 27 -3.43 -4.89 -2.28
N GLU A 28 -2.26 -4.69 -2.88
CA GLU A 28 -2.13 -4.41 -4.32
C GLU A 28 -2.56 -5.61 -5.17
N HIS A 29 -2.44 -6.83 -4.64
CA HIS A 29 -2.95 -8.03 -5.29
C HIS A 29 -4.48 -8.18 -5.21
N PHE A 30 -5.08 -7.87 -4.06
CA PHE A 30 -6.49 -8.23 -3.78
C PHE A 30 -7.47 -7.05 -3.81
N VAL A 31 -7.02 -5.80 -3.66
CA VAL A 31 -7.89 -4.61 -3.61
C VAL A 31 -7.90 -3.93 -4.99
N PRO A 32 -9.02 -3.99 -5.75
CA PRO A 32 -9.06 -3.41 -7.08
C PRO A 32 -8.76 -1.90 -7.07
N GLY A 33 -7.81 -1.48 -7.89
CA GLY A 33 -7.43 -0.08 -8.04
C GLY A 33 -6.52 0.46 -6.94
N PHE A 34 -6.19 -0.33 -5.91
CA PHE A 34 -5.11 0.03 -4.99
C PHE A 34 -3.76 -0.19 -5.66
N ARG A 35 -2.86 0.77 -5.49
CA ARG A 35 -1.47 0.69 -5.90
C ARG A 35 -0.62 1.30 -4.80
N SER A 36 0.40 0.57 -4.35
CA SER A 36 1.27 1.07 -3.31
C SER A 36 2.05 2.29 -3.79
N MET A 37 2.21 3.27 -2.91
CA MET A 37 3.02 4.45 -3.20
C MET A 37 4.49 4.06 -3.30
N SER A 38 5.20 4.57 -4.32
CA SER A 38 6.65 4.45 -4.44
C SER A 38 7.34 5.54 -3.61
N MET A 39 8.42 5.18 -2.93
CA MET A 39 9.28 6.16 -2.24
C MET A 39 9.84 7.20 -3.21
N VAL A 40 10.22 6.78 -4.43
CA VAL A 40 10.74 7.68 -5.44
C VAL A 40 9.68 8.69 -5.84
N ASP A 41 8.47 8.24 -6.17
CA ASP A 41 7.36 9.13 -6.54
C ASP A 41 7.03 10.11 -5.41
N ARG A 42 7.09 9.63 -4.15
CA ARG A 42 6.84 10.45 -2.97
C ARG A 42 7.88 11.56 -2.77
N ILE A 43 9.15 11.29 -3.08
CA ILE A 43 10.24 12.27 -3.03
C ILE A 43 10.12 13.27 -4.18
N MET A 44 9.89 12.77 -5.40
CA MET A 44 9.76 13.62 -6.59
C MET A 44 8.59 14.60 -6.48
N GLY A 45 7.49 14.19 -5.83
CA GLY A 45 6.35 15.06 -5.53
C GLY A 45 6.46 15.88 -4.23
N SER A 46 7.58 15.80 -3.50
CA SER A 46 7.75 16.54 -2.24
C SER A 46 8.24 17.97 -2.46
N ALA A 47 8.01 18.87 -1.50
CA ALA A 47 8.54 20.24 -1.52
C ALA A 47 10.08 20.32 -1.40
N TRP A 48 10.74 19.18 -1.19
CA TRP A 48 12.20 19.08 -1.10
C TRP A 48 12.86 18.80 -2.45
N SER A 49 12.09 18.64 -3.53
CA SER A 49 12.62 18.51 -4.89
C SER A 49 13.03 19.84 -5.52
N ALA A 50 12.91 20.96 -4.78
CA ALA A 50 13.34 22.30 -5.17
C ALA A 50 14.84 22.52 -5.02
#